data_AF-A0A7X0GAF8-F1
#
_entry.id   AF-A0A7X0GAF8-F1
#
_cell.length_a   1.000
_cell.length_b   1.000
_cell.length_c   1.000
_cell.angle_alpha   90.00
_cell.angle_beta   90.00
_cell.angle_gamma   90.00
#
_symmetry.space_group_name_H-M   'P 1'
#
loop_
_entity.id
_entity.type
_entity.pdbx_description
1 polymer ?
#
loop_
_entity_poly.entity_id
_entity_poly.type
_entity_poly.pdbx_seq_one_letter_code
_entity_poly.pdbx_strand_id
1 'polypeptide(L)'
;MKKMQNGPRDHVPQAKREWGTVGAEELSAMLWRERRQLELLLFRLETQLVHIRAGNWHWLKFTASDVEKVLENLRFDTLARNIESSAVAIEWRASANATLPRIASVAPPGIWAELLQEHHHALVRLLKQVDAAVAANIEALLQGPSGDVPLGSGQPGDVVAPAASGTPGACGTEAPTDTANTADDVMLLAENANIERALAVTRDCSLPLLEEFLGPA
;
A
#
# COMPACT_ATOMS: atom_id res chain seq x y z
N MET A 1 15.38 -73.57 9.43
CA MET A 1 16.00 -72.38 10.06
C MET A 1 16.66 -71.53 8.99
N LYS A 2 16.15 -70.33 8.70
CA LYS A 2 16.65 -69.47 7.61
C LYS A 2 17.50 -68.36 8.23
N LYS A 3 18.83 -68.38 8.05
CA LYS A 3 19.69 -67.29 8.52
C LYS A 3 19.49 -66.07 7.61
N MET A 4 18.88 -65.01 8.14
CA MET A 4 18.85 -63.71 7.48
C MET A 4 20.18 -63.01 7.74
N GLN A 5 21.01 -62.90 6.70
CA GLN A 5 22.26 -62.19 6.77
C GLN A 5 22.01 -60.71 6.43
N ASN A 6 21.76 -59.90 7.45
CA ASN A 6 21.72 -58.44 7.31
C ASN A 6 23.16 -57.96 7.05
N GLY A 7 23.45 -57.57 5.81
CA GLY A 7 24.65 -56.79 5.49
C GLY A 7 24.57 -55.39 6.10
N PRO A 8 25.71 -54.68 6.21
CA PRO A 8 25.71 -53.30 6.69
C PRO A 8 24.85 -52.45 5.76
N ARG A 9 23.91 -51.69 6.32
CA ARG A 9 23.30 -50.58 5.57
C ARG A 9 24.28 -49.43 5.63
N ASP A 10 24.88 -49.11 4.50
CA ASP A 10 25.68 -47.89 4.35
C ASP A 10 24.77 -46.68 4.56
N HIS A 11 24.74 -46.18 5.80
CA HIS A 11 24.12 -44.90 6.13
C HIS A 11 24.97 -43.79 5.54
N VAL A 12 24.67 -43.42 4.28
CA VAL A 12 25.17 -42.20 3.65
C VAL A 12 24.89 -41.03 4.59
N PRO A 13 25.90 -40.25 5.00
CA PRO A 13 25.69 -39.15 5.94
C PRO A 13 24.73 -38.10 5.37
N GLN A 14 23.56 -37.97 5.99
CA GLN A 14 22.52 -37.04 5.59
C GLN A 14 22.87 -35.56 5.90
N ALA A 15 24.07 -35.32 6.45
CA ALA A 15 24.63 -34.04 6.90
C ALA A 15 24.96 -33.01 5.80
N LYS A 16 24.56 -33.25 4.55
CA LYS A 16 24.75 -32.33 3.42
C LYS A 16 23.43 -31.73 2.92
N ARG A 17 22.45 -31.52 3.81
CA ARG A 17 21.08 -31.09 3.42
C ARG A 17 20.63 -29.70 3.84
N GLU A 18 21.19 -29.08 4.88
CA GLU A 18 20.46 -28.01 5.60
C GLU A 18 21.18 -26.65 5.73
N TRP A 19 22.45 -26.53 5.33
CA TRP A 19 23.21 -25.27 5.45
C TRP A 19 23.02 -24.28 4.28
N GLY A 20 21.95 -24.44 3.49
CA GLY A 20 21.81 -23.77 2.19
C GLY A 20 20.38 -23.53 1.70
N THR A 21 19.37 -23.73 2.55
CA THR A 21 17.94 -23.75 2.17
C THR A 21 17.09 -23.01 3.19
N VAL A 22 17.30 -23.27 4.47
CA VAL A 22 17.32 -22.19 5.47
C VAL A 22 18.61 -21.41 5.18
N GLY A 23 18.64 -20.08 5.00
CA GLY A 23 17.53 -19.10 5.12
C GLY A 23 16.83 -18.67 3.82
N ALA A 24 17.06 -19.34 2.68
CA ALA A 24 16.42 -19.01 1.40
C ALA A 24 14.89 -19.22 1.41
N GLU A 25 14.41 -20.17 2.22
CA GLU A 25 12.99 -20.40 2.52
C GLU A 25 12.36 -19.19 3.21
N GLU A 26 12.93 -18.71 4.32
CA GLU A 26 12.41 -17.52 5.02
C GLU A 26 12.61 -16.22 4.23
N LEU A 27 13.70 -16.05 3.45
CA LEU A 27 13.80 -14.94 2.49
C LEU A 27 12.66 -14.98 1.46
N SER A 28 12.38 -16.14 0.85
CA SER A 28 11.28 -16.30 -0.09
C SER A 28 9.91 -16.05 0.56
N ALA A 29 9.74 -16.42 1.83
CA ALA A 29 8.54 -16.11 2.61
C ALA A 29 8.39 -14.61 2.87
N MET A 30 9.47 -13.88 3.18
CA MET A 30 9.46 -12.42 3.33
C MET A 30 9.16 -11.72 2.02
N LEU A 31 9.74 -12.15 0.89
CA LEU A 31 9.45 -11.60 -0.44
C LEU A 31 7.97 -11.81 -0.83
N TRP A 32 7.41 -12.98 -0.55
CA TRP A 32 5.97 -13.25 -0.72
C TRP A 32 5.08 -12.37 0.16
N ARG A 33 5.53 -12.02 1.37
CA ARG A 33 4.80 -11.16 2.30
C ARG A 33 4.86 -9.69 1.88
N GLU A 34 6.04 -9.19 1.53
CA GLU A 34 6.26 -7.83 1.02
C GLU A 34 5.46 -7.60 -0.27
N ARG A 35 5.47 -8.57 -1.20
CA ARG A 35 4.61 -8.56 -2.40
C ARG A 35 3.13 -8.32 -2.07
N ARG A 36 2.58 -9.06 -1.11
CA ARG A 36 1.18 -8.91 -0.67
C ARG A 36 0.89 -7.56 -0.02
N GLN A 37 1.85 -6.97 0.68
CA GLN A 37 1.70 -5.61 1.22
C GLN A 37 1.73 -4.55 0.10
N LEU A 38 2.54 -4.73 -0.95
CA LEU A 38 2.53 -3.84 -2.13
C LEU A 38 1.22 -3.97 -2.92
N GLU A 39 0.70 -5.18 -3.10
CA GLU A 39 -0.63 -5.43 -3.69
C GLU A 39 -1.73 -4.72 -2.89
N LEU A 40 -1.66 -4.78 -1.56
CA LEU A 40 -2.59 -4.07 -0.67
C LEU A 40 -2.41 -2.54 -0.75
N LEU A 41 -1.18 -2.04 -0.80
CA LEU A 41 -0.88 -0.61 -0.95
C LEU A 41 -1.45 -0.06 -2.25
N LEU A 42 -1.21 -0.74 -3.37
CA LEU A 42 -1.77 -0.42 -4.68
C LEU A 42 -3.30 -0.35 -4.61
N PHE A 43 -3.96 -1.38 -4.04
CA PHE A 43 -5.41 -1.39 -3.86
C PHE A 43 -5.91 -0.20 -3.01
N ARG A 44 -5.19 0.21 -1.97
CA ARG A 44 -5.57 1.39 -1.14
C ARG A 44 -5.42 2.70 -1.90
N LEU A 45 -4.35 2.86 -2.69
CA LEU A 45 -4.15 4.03 -3.55
C LEU A 45 -5.20 4.10 -4.67
N GLU A 46 -5.54 2.98 -5.31
CA GLU A 46 -6.62 2.93 -6.30
C GLU A 46 -7.99 3.26 -5.67
N THR A 47 -8.26 2.74 -4.47
CA THR A 47 -9.49 3.05 -3.71
C THR A 47 -9.56 4.54 -3.34
N GLN A 48 -8.46 5.13 -2.87
CA GLN A 48 -8.38 6.57 -2.60
C GLN A 48 -8.67 7.39 -3.86
N LEU A 49 -8.09 7.03 -5.00
CA LEU A 49 -8.29 7.70 -6.28
C LEU A 49 -9.74 7.62 -6.77
N VAL A 50 -10.43 6.50 -6.53
CA VAL A 50 -11.87 6.35 -6.80
C VAL A 50 -12.69 7.32 -5.94
N HIS A 51 -12.37 7.47 -4.65
CA HIS A 51 -13.05 8.45 -3.80
C HIS A 51 -12.79 9.90 -4.23
N ILE A 52 -11.53 10.26 -4.56
CA ILE A 52 -11.19 11.61 -5.04
C ILE A 52 -11.97 11.95 -6.32
N ARG A 53 -11.90 11.07 -7.33
CA ARG A 53 -12.58 11.28 -8.63
C ARG A 53 -14.10 11.31 -8.54
N ALA A 54 -14.68 10.71 -7.50
CA ALA A 54 -16.11 10.74 -7.24
C ALA A 54 -16.57 11.93 -6.36
N GLY A 55 -15.66 12.86 -6.01
CA GLY A 55 -15.97 14.00 -5.12
C GLY A 55 -16.22 13.59 -3.67
N ASN A 56 -15.79 12.40 -3.26
CA ASN A 56 -16.10 11.79 -1.96
C ASN A 56 -15.10 12.19 -0.86
N TRP A 57 -14.75 13.49 -0.79
CA TRP A 57 -13.68 14.06 0.05
C TRP A 57 -13.78 13.71 1.54
N HIS A 58 -15.00 13.60 2.07
CA HIS A 58 -15.30 13.18 3.44
C HIS A 58 -14.70 11.82 3.83
N TRP A 59 -14.42 10.95 2.85
CA TRP A 59 -13.82 9.62 3.06
C TRP A 59 -12.28 9.65 3.11
N LEU A 60 -11.63 10.75 2.72
CA LEU A 60 -10.16 10.82 2.62
C LEU A 60 -9.44 10.48 3.92
N LYS A 61 -9.99 10.90 5.08
CA LYS A 61 -9.42 10.55 6.39
C LYS A 61 -9.30 9.04 6.62
N PHE A 62 -10.24 8.26 6.10
CA PHE A 62 -10.24 6.80 6.23
C PHE A 62 -9.28 6.16 5.21
N THR A 63 -9.30 6.61 3.95
CA THR A 63 -8.40 6.08 2.92
C THR A 63 -6.94 6.40 3.25
N ALA A 64 -6.64 7.62 3.71
CA ALA A 64 -5.32 8.02 4.17
C ALA A 64 -4.84 7.16 5.35
N SER A 65 -5.68 7.00 6.38
CA SER A 65 -5.35 6.13 7.53
C SER A 65 -5.18 4.65 7.14
N ASP A 66 -5.82 4.18 6.07
CA ASP A 66 -5.63 2.82 5.56
C ASP A 66 -4.33 2.68 4.75
N VAL A 67 -3.89 3.72 4.03
CA VAL A 67 -2.55 3.77 3.42
C VAL A 67 -1.46 3.81 4.51
N GLU A 68 -1.62 4.67 5.53
CA GLU A 68 -0.68 4.79 6.67
C GLU A 68 -0.40 3.41 7.32
N LYS A 69 -1.45 2.65 7.64
CA LYS A 69 -1.32 1.29 8.22
C LYS A 69 -0.53 0.32 7.32
N VAL A 70 -0.68 0.43 5.99
CA VAL A 70 0.06 -0.42 5.06
C VAL A 70 1.52 -0.01 5.00
N LEU A 71 1.83 1.29 5.03
CA LEU A 71 3.20 1.79 5.12
C LEU A 71 3.87 1.39 6.45
N GLU A 72 3.15 1.42 7.57
CA GLU A 72 3.66 0.90 8.85
C GLU A 72 4.04 -0.59 8.76
N ASN A 73 3.16 -1.43 8.19
CA ASN A 73 3.45 -2.85 7.98
C ASN A 73 4.63 -3.08 7.02
N LEU A 74 4.69 -2.34 5.91
CA LEU A 74 5.80 -2.41 4.94
C LEU A 74 7.15 -2.08 5.57
N ARG A 75 7.20 -1.15 6.55
CA ARG A 75 8.45 -0.84 7.27
C ARG A 75 8.95 -2.01 8.11
N PHE A 76 8.06 -2.75 8.79
CA PHE A 76 8.44 -3.97 9.50
C PHE A 76 8.88 -5.08 8.53
N ASP A 77 8.17 -5.24 7.41
CA ASP A 77 8.46 -6.29 6.42
C ASP A 77 9.78 -6.01 5.67
N THR A 78 10.08 -4.75 5.39
CA THR A 78 11.38 -4.27 4.85
C THR A 78 12.53 -4.62 5.81
N LEU A 79 12.36 -4.38 7.12
CA LEU A 79 13.37 -4.67 8.13
C LEU A 79 13.61 -6.18 8.25
N ALA A 80 12.55 -6.99 8.25
CA ALA A 80 12.66 -8.45 8.27
C ALA A 80 13.35 -8.96 7.00
N ARG A 81 12.93 -8.51 5.81
CA ARG A 81 13.56 -8.85 4.54
C ARG A 81 15.06 -8.54 4.55
N ASN A 82 15.46 -7.35 5.01
CA ASN A 82 16.87 -6.95 5.03
C ASN A 82 17.75 -7.88 5.89
N ILE A 83 17.21 -8.43 6.98
CA ILE A 83 17.90 -9.43 7.82
C ILE A 83 18.07 -10.73 7.04
N GLU A 84 16.99 -11.29 6.49
CA GLU A 84 17.04 -12.56 5.76
C GLU A 84 17.88 -12.47 4.48
N SER A 85 17.78 -11.35 3.73
CA SER A 85 18.58 -11.17 2.51
C SER A 85 20.06 -11.04 2.81
N SER A 86 20.43 -10.39 3.92
CA SER A 86 21.82 -10.29 4.39
C SER A 86 22.36 -11.65 4.82
N ALA A 87 21.57 -12.44 5.56
CA ALA A 87 21.94 -13.79 5.97
C ALA A 87 22.19 -14.71 4.76
N VAL A 88 21.24 -14.78 3.82
CA VAL A 88 21.36 -15.57 2.58
C VAL A 88 22.53 -15.07 1.72
N ALA A 89 22.74 -13.76 1.60
CA ALA A 89 23.87 -13.23 0.83
C ALA A 89 25.22 -13.62 1.44
N ILE A 90 25.39 -13.56 2.76
CA ILE A 90 26.61 -13.98 3.47
C ILE A 90 26.84 -15.50 3.30
N GLU A 91 25.79 -16.30 3.48
CA GLU A 91 25.79 -17.76 3.30
C GLU A 91 26.27 -18.15 1.88
N TRP A 92 25.78 -17.43 0.86
CA TRP A 92 26.14 -17.64 -0.55
C TRP A 92 27.38 -16.83 -0.99
N ARG A 93 28.13 -16.27 -0.05
CA ARG A 93 29.42 -15.56 -0.26
C ARG A 93 29.32 -14.30 -1.14
N ALA A 94 28.16 -13.66 -1.14
CA ALA A 94 27.96 -12.31 -1.66
C ALA A 94 28.17 -11.24 -0.56
N SER A 95 28.02 -9.97 -0.93
CA SER A 95 27.96 -8.87 0.03
C SER A 95 26.67 -8.96 0.86
N ALA A 96 26.72 -8.65 2.14
CA ALA A 96 25.53 -8.51 3.01
C ALA A 96 24.47 -7.55 2.43
N ASN A 97 24.91 -6.54 1.66
CA ASN A 97 24.06 -5.55 0.99
C ASN A 97 23.90 -5.86 -0.51
N ALA A 98 23.90 -7.15 -0.90
CA ALA A 98 23.68 -7.55 -2.28
C ALA A 98 22.21 -7.35 -2.69
N THR A 99 21.99 -6.85 -3.90
CA THR A 99 20.65 -6.73 -4.49
C THR A 99 20.04 -8.11 -4.77
N LEU A 100 18.71 -8.21 -4.84
CA LEU A 100 18.01 -9.46 -5.11
C LEU A 100 18.49 -10.17 -6.40
N PRO A 101 18.70 -9.49 -7.54
CA PRO A 101 19.30 -10.13 -8.72
C PRO A 101 20.71 -10.65 -8.48
N ARG A 102 21.51 -9.96 -7.64
CA ARG A 102 22.86 -10.38 -7.29
C ARG A 102 22.85 -11.63 -6.42
N ILE A 103 21.96 -11.68 -5.43
CA ILE A 103 21.74 -12.87 -4.57
C ILE A 103 21.31 -14.05 -5.44
N ALA A 104 20.31 -13.86 -6.31
CA ALA A 104 19.85 -14.90 -7.24
C ALA A 104 20.97 -15.39 -8.19
N SER A 105 21.88 -14.51 -8.63
CA SER A 105 23.00 -14.88 -9.53
C SER A 105 24.08 -15.75 -8.89
N VAL A 106 24.15 -15.81 -7.55
CA VAL A 106 25.10 -16.65 -6.80
C VAL A 106 24.43 -17.83 -6.09
N ALA A 107 23.12 -18.02 -6.31
CA ALA A 107 22.35 -19.06 -5.66
C ALA A 107 22.92 -20.46 -5.96
N PRO A 108 22.94 -21.37 -4.97
CA PRO A 108 23.33 -22.77 -5.17
C PRO A 108 22.46 -23.46 -6.25
N PRO A 109 22.99 -24.50 -6.94
CA PRO A 109 22.23 -25.26 -7.93
C PRO A 109 20.92 -25.81 -7.35
N GLY A 110 19.80 -25.40 -7.93
CA GLY A 110 18.45 -25.72 -7.44
C GLY A 110 17.43 -24.68 -7.92
N ILE A 111 16.26 -24.67 -7.27
CA ILE A 111 15.12 -23.80 -7.64
C ILE A 111 15.31 -22.32 -7.28
N TRP A 112 16.27 -21.99 -6.40
CA TRP A 112 16.35 -20.68 -5.76
C TRP A 112 16.67 -19.54 -6.72
N ALA A 113 17.53 -19.77 -7.72
CA ALA A 113 17.84 -18.77 -8.73
C ALA A 113 16.57 -18.32 -9.49
N GLU A 114 15.77 -19.28 -9.95
CA GLU A 114 14.54 -19.03 -10.71
C GLU A 114 13.46 -18.37 -9.83
N LEU A 115 13.25 -18.89 -8.61
CA LEU A 115 12.23 -18.38 -7.69
C LEU A 115 12.53 -16.95 -7.21
N LEU A 116 13.80 -16.62 -6.94
CA LEU A 116 14.19 -15.26 -6.55
C LEU A 116 14.09 -14.26 -7.72
N GLN A 117 14.28 -14.71 -8.97
CA GLN A 117 14.03 -13.89 -10.16
C GLN A 117 12.52 -13.67 -10.42
N GLU A 118 11.68 -14.68 -10.18
CA GLU A 118 10.22 -14.51 -10.20
C GLU A 118 9.75 -13.49 -9.15
N HIS A 119 10.34 -13.54 -7.95
CA HIS A 119 10.14 -12.53 -6.91
C HIS A 119 10.54 -11.14 -7.36
N HIS A 120 11.76 -10.98 -7.89
CA HIS A 120 12.26 -9.71 -8.42
C HIS A 120 11.31 -9.11 -9.48
N HIS A 121 10.96 -9.88 -10.51
CA HIS A 121 10.10 -9.41 -11.59
C HIS A 121 8.69 -8.98 -11.13
N ALA A 122 8.13 -9.66 -10.13
CA ALA A 122 6.82 -9.29 -9.57
C ALA A 122 6.92 -8.02 -8.71
N LEU A 123 7.95 -7.91 -7.86
CA LEU A 123 8.17 -6.74 -7.01
C LEU A 123 8.46 -5.48 -7.83
N VAL A 124 9.32 -5.56 -8.86
CA VAL A 124 9.58 -4.46 -9.81
C VAL A 124 8.31 -4.03 -10.56
N ARG A 125 7.42 -4.98 -10.90
CA ARG A 125 6.15 -4.66 -11.54
C ARG A 125 5.20 -3.93 -10.60
N LEU A 126 5.02 -4.45 -9.39
CA LEU A 126 4.14 -3.85 -8.38
C LEU A 126 4.61 -2.47 -7.97
N LEU A 127 5.92 -2.27 -7.78
CA LEU A 127 6.50 -0.98 -7.44
C LEU A 127 6.16 0.08 -8.51
N LYS A 128 6.38 -0.24 -9.80
CA LYS A 128 5.99 0.64 -10.92
C LYS A 128 4.47 0.94 -10.97
N GLN A 129 3.63 0.02 -10.52
CA GLN A 129 2.18 0.24 -10.41
C GLN A 129 1.83 1.14 -9.22
N VAL A 130 2.50 0.96 -8.08
CA VAL A 130 2.39 1.84 -6.90
C VAL A 130 2.84 3.25 -7.26
N ASP A 131 3.97 3.44 -7.92
CA ASP A 131 4.48 4.76 -8.36
C ASP A 131 3.47 5.49 -9.25
N ALA A 132 2.87 4.77 -10.21
CA ALA A 132 1.83 5.31 -11.09
C ALA A 132 0.55 5.68 -10.32
N ALA A 133 0.14 4.87 -9.34
CA ALA A 133 -1.01 5.16 -8.49
C ALA A 133 -0.75 6.33 -7.52
N VAL A 134 0.48 6.46 -6.99
CA VAL A 134 0.95 7.60 -6.19
C VAL A 134 0.88 8.88 -7.02
N ALA A 135 1.45 8.88 -8.23
CA ALA A 135 1.42 10.04 -9.12
C ALA A 135 -0.02 10.48 -9.45
N ALA A 136 -0.91 9.53 -9.79
CA ALA A 136 -2.30 9.81 -10.11
C ALA A 136 -3.11 10.35 -8.90
N ASN A 137 -2.83 9.87 -7.68
CA ASN A 137 -3.43 10.42 -6.46
C ASN A 137 -2.92 11.83 -6.16
N ILE A 138 -1.61 12.08 -6.27
CA ILE A 138 -1.03 13.42 -6.05
C ILE A 138 -1.62 14.42 -7.06
N GLU A 139 -1.72 14.06 -8.34
CA GLU A 139 -2.35 14.90 -9.36
C GLU A 139 -3.80 15.25 -9.00
N ALA A 140 -4.61 14.25 -8.66
CA ALA A 140 -6.02 14.44 -8.34
C ALA A 140 -6.25 15.21 -7.02
N LEU A 141 -5.38 15.03 -6.02
CA LEU A 141 -5.42 15.80 -4.76
C LEU A 141 -5.01 17.28 -4.98
N LEU A 142 -4.06 17.54 -5.88
CA LEU A 142 -3.63 18.90 -6.22
C LEU A 142 -4.64 19.66 -7.10
N GLN A 143 -5.46 18.95 -7.89
CA GLN A 143 -6.63 19.54 -8.55
C GLN A 143 -7.70 19.98 -7.54
N GLY A 144 -7.74 19.32 -6.37
CA GLY A 144 -8.66 19.61 -5.28
C GLY A 144 -10.12 19.29 -5.61
N PRO A 145 -11.08 19.69 -4.76
CA PRO A 145 -12.48 19.72 -5.13
C PRO A 145 -12.67 20.68 -6.32
N SER A 146 -12.83 20.12 -7.52
CA SER A 146 -13.19 20.88 -8.71
C SER A 146 -14.45 21.68 -8.42
N GLY A 147 -14.31 23.01 -8.32
CA GLY A 147 -15.41 23.95 -8.10
C GLY A 147 -16.28 24.12 -9.35
N ASP A 148 -16.79 23.02 -9.88
CA ASP A 148 -17.50 22.99 -11.16
C ASP A 148 -19.00 22.78 -10.93
N VAL A 149 -19.71 23.92 -11.00
CA VAL A 149 -21.10 24.17 -11.39
C VAL A 149 -22.20 23.19 -10.90
N PRO A 150 -23.28 23.68 -10.25
CA PRO A 150 -24.40 22.83 -9.82
C PRO A 150 -25.18 22.24 -11.00
N LEU A 151 -24.74 21.08 -11.50
CA LEU A 151 -25.55 20.16 -12.27
C LEU A 151 -26.56 19.52 -11.32
N GLY A 152 -27.75 20.13 -11.30
CA GLY A 152 -28.81 19.98 -10.31
C GLY A 152 -28.87 18.64 -9.59
N SER A 153 -28.62 18.69 -8.27
CA SER A 153 -29.13 17.71 -7.31
C SER A 153 -30.66 17.76 -7.29
N GLY A 154 -31.28 17.20 -8.33
CA GLY A 154 -32.72 16.99 -8.39
C GLY A 154 -33.13 15.98 -7.33
N GLN A 155 -33.43 16.47 -6.13
CA GLN A 155 -33.92 15.68 -5.01
C GLN A 155 -35.28 15.08 -5.40
N PRO A 156 -35.41 13.75 -5.54
CA PRO A 156 -36.67 13.12 -5.87
C PRO A 156 -37.53 13.04 -4.60
N GLY A 157 -38.30 14.09 -4.29
CA GLY A 157 -39.13 14.11 -3.09
C GLY A 157 -40.15 15.25 -3.00
N ASP A 158 -39.78 16.48 -3.39
CA ASP A 158 -40.62 17.65 -3.10
C ASP A 158 -41.73 17.84 -4.14
N VAL A 159 -42.88 17.24 -3.82
CA VAL A 159 -44.17 17.56 -4.43
C VAL A 159 -44.55 19.00 -4.08
N VAL A 160 -44.37 19.91 -5.04
CA VAL A 160 -44.81 21.30 -4.91
C VAL A 160 -46.33 21.36 -4.76
N ALA A 161 -46.80 21.67 -3.55
CA ALA A 161 -48.18 22.05 -3.30
C ALA A 161 -48.38 23.56 -3.60
N PRO A 162 -49.51 23.98 -4.19
CA PRO A 162 -49.73 25.37 -4.57
C PRO A 162 -50.06 26.26 -3.35
N ALA A 163 -49.71 27.54 -3.47
CA ALA A 163 -49.79 28.53 -2.39
C ALA A 163 -51.24 28.91 -1.98
N ALA A 164 -51.38 29.32 -0.72
CA ALA A 164 -52.53 30.07 -0.21
C ALA A 164 -52.03 31.33 0.53
N SER A 165 -52.64 32.48 0.25
CA SER A 165 -52.21 33.80 0.74
C SER A 165 -52.63 34.07 2.19
N GLY A 166 -51.76 34.72 2.97
CA GLY A 166 -52.05 35.20 4.33
C GLY A 166 -51.23 36.44 4.69
N THR A 167 -51.90 37.45 5.25
CA THR A 167 -51.45 38.84 5.49
C THR A 167 -50.36 39.01 6.58
N PRO A 168 -49.70 40.20 6.68
CA PRO A 168 -48.43 40.37 7.38
C PRO A 168 -48.55 40.77 8.86
N GLY A 169 -47.49 40.52 9.64
CA GLY A 169 -47.23 41.27 10.87
C GLY A 169 -46.39 40.55 11.93
N ALA A 170 -45.09 40.84 11.99
CA ALA A 170 -44.33 40.94 13.25
C ALA A 170 -42.99 41.66 13.00
N CYS A 171 -42.63 42.60 13.87
CA CYS A 171 -41.27 43.11 13.95
C CYS A 171 -40.43 42.10 14.73
N GLY A 172 -39.53 41.40 14.04
CA GLY A 172 -38.55 40.49 14.64
C GLY A 172 -37.16 41.08 14.53
N THR A 173 -36.49 41.28 15.66
CA THR A 173 -35.07 41.67 15.68
C THR A 173 -34.23 40.47 15.26
N GLU A 174 -33.84 40.41 13.98
CA GLU A 174 -32.95 39.37 13.48
C GLU A 174 -31.56 39.50 14.13
N ALA A 175 -31.26 38.58 15.05
CA ALA A 175 -29.89 38.37 15.50
C ALA A 175 -29.08 37.71 14.36
N PRO A 176 -27.82 38.11 14.14
CA PRO A 176 -27.03 37.59 13.02
C PRO A 176 -26.80 36.08 13.16
N THR A 177 -27.06 35.35 12.08
CA THR A 177 -26.93 33.89 11.95
C THR A 177 -25.46 33.44 11.78
N ASP A 178 -24.59 33.89 12.68
CA ASP A 178 -23.12 33.69 12.63
C ASP A 178 -22.71 32.21 12.84
N THR A 179 -23.58 31.44 13.50
CA THR A 179 -23.36 30.01 13.77
C THR A 179 -23.45 29.11 12.53
N ALA A 180 -24.19 29.51 11.50
CA ALA A 180 -24.28 28.76 10.24
C ALA A 180 -22.96 28.85 9.46
N ASN A 181 -22.47 30.08 9.25
CA ASN A 181 -21.15 30.33 8.67
C ASN A 181 -20.05 29.57 9.43
N THR A 182 -20.06 29.63 10.76
CA THR A 182 -19.05 28.95 11.58
C THR A 182 -19.04 27.43 11.37
N ALA A 183 -20.21 26.80 11.15
CA ALA A 183 -20.29 25.36 10.91
C ALA A 183 -19.74 24.97 9.53
N ASP A 184 -20.08 25.74 8.50
CA ASP A 184 -19.59 25.54 7.13
C ASP A 184 -18.06 25.81 7.04
N ASP A 185 -17.57 26.85 7.70
CA ASP A 185 -16.13 27.16 7.80
C ASP A 185 -15.35 26.02 8.48
N VAL A 186 -15.87 25.45 9.57
CA VAL A 186 -15.25 24.31 10.27
C VAL A 186 -15.26 23.04 9.40
N MET A 187 -16.31 22.82 8.61
CA MET A 187 -16.39 21.71 7.67
C MET A 187 -15.35 21.86 6.55
N LEU A 188 -15.22 23.05 5.96
CA LEU A 188 -14.23 23.37 4.94
C LEU A 188 -12.78 23.22 5.44
N LEU A 189 -12.51 23.68 6.66
CA LEU A 189 -11.20 23.49 7.32
C LEU A 189 -10.89 22.00 7.55
N ALA A 190 -11.88 21.20 7.96
CA ALA A 190 -11.71 19.77 8.13
C ALA A 190 -11.47 19.04 6.79
N GLU A 191 -12.12 19.48 5.71
CA GLU A 191 -11.91 18.95 4.36
C GLU A 191 -10.49 19.24 3.85
N ASN A 192 -10.04 20.51 3.96
CA ASN A 192 -8.67 20.89 3.61
C ASN A 192 -7.62 20.09 4.41
N ALA A 193 -7.81 19.92 5.71
CA ALA A 193 -6.92 19.11 6.54
C ALA A 193 -6.88 17.63 6.13
N ASN A 194 -8.01 17.07 5.63
CA ASN A 194 -8.04 15.70 5.09
C ASN A 194 -7.30 15.60 3.76
N ILE A 195 -7.38 16.62 2.89
CA ILE A 195 -6.64 16.70 1.63
C ILE A 195 -5.14 16.80 1.89
N GLU A 196 -4.71 17.70 2.79
CA GLU A 196 -3.29 17.84 3.18
C GLU A 196 -2.73 16.54 3.75
N ARG A 197 -3.48 15.87 4.65
CA ARG A 197 -3.07 14.57 5.20
C ARG A 197 -2.98 13.49 4.13
N ALA A 198 -3.98 13.38 3.25
CA ALA A 198 -3.99 12.42 2.15
C ALA A 198 -2.78 12.64 1.22
N LEU A 199 -2.48 13.89 0.90
CA LEU A 199 -1.36 14.28 0.05
C LEU A 199 0.01 14.06 0.73
N ALA A 200 0.10 14.20 2.05
CA ALA A 200 1.29 13.83 2.82
C ALA A 200 1.55 12.31 2.77
N VAL A 201 0.58 11.47 3.16
CA VAL A 201 0.79 10.00 3.17
C VAL A 201 1.04 9.45 1.75
N THR A 202 0.40 10.02 0.72
CA THR A 202 0.63 9.60 -0.67
C THR A 202 2.07 9.88 -1.11
N ARG A 203 2.71 10.95 -0.62
CA ARG A 203 4.14 11.23 -0.87
C ARG A 203 5.06 10.27 -0.10
N ASP A 204 4.66 9.87 1.11
CA ASP A 204 5.40 8.91 1.93
C ASP A 204 5.35 7.46 1.36
N CYS A 205 4.60 7.21 0.29
CA CYS A 205 4.55 5.94 -0.42
C CYS A 205 5.77 5.65 -1.31
N SER A 206 6.78 6.53 -1.36
CA SER A 206 8.07 6.23 -2.01
C SER A 206 8.86 5.18 -1.21
N LEU A 207 9.37 4.15 -1.88
CA LEU A 207 10.00 2.97 -1.24
C LEU A 207 11.48 2.80 -1.62
N PRO A 208 12.37 3.77 -1.32
CA PRO A 208 13.76 3.76 -1.80
C PRO A 208 14.59 2.56 -1.30
N LEU A 209 14.28 2.02 -0.11
CA LEU A 209 14.94 0.81 0.42
C LEU A 209 14.53 -0.49 -0.30
N LEU A 210 13.39 -0.47 -1.01
CA LEU A 210 12.98 -1.55 -1.90
C LEU A 210 13.61 -1.36 -3.28
N GLU A 211 13.63 -0.13 -3.81
CA GLU A 211 14.35 0.22 -5.05
C GLU A 211 15.83 -0.19 -4.99
N GLU A 212 16.54 0.18 -3.92
CA GLU A 212 17.96 -0.19 -3.71
C GLU A 212 18.14 -1.71 -3.72
N PHE A 213 17.26 -2.45 -3.02
CA PHE A 213 17.33 -3.90 -2.93
C PHE A 213 17.00 -4.62 -4.24
N LEU A 214 16.01 -4.13 -5.00
CA LEU A 214 15.69 -4.66 -6.33
C LEU A 214 16.79 -4.30 -7.34
N GLY A 215 17.52 -3.21 -7.11
CA GLY A 215 18.55 -2.70 -7.99
C GLY A 215 17.98 -2.02 -9.24
N PRO A 216 18.86 -1.55 -10.17
CA PRO A 216 18.41 -0.97 -11.42
C PRO A 216 17.60 -1.99 -12.24
N ALA A 217 16.41 -1.57 -12.66
CA ALA A 217 15.43 -2.36 -13.42
C ALA A 217 15.63 -2.29 -14.94
#